data_AF-A0A8X6LIT2-F1
#
_entry.id   AF-A0A8X6LIT2-F1
#
_cell.length_a   1.000
_cell.length_b   1.000
_cell.length_c   1.000
_cell.angle_alpha   90.00
_cell.angle_beta   90.00
_cell.angle_gamma   90.00
#
_symmetry.space_group_name_H-M   'P 1'
#
loop_
_entity.id
_entity.type
_entity.pdbx_description
1 polymer ?
#
loop_
_entity_poly.entity_id
_entity_poly.type
_entity_poly.pdbx_seq_one_letter_code
_entity_poly.pdbx_strand_id
1 'polypeptide(L)'
;YLYESNESIEQSTEEPTTTQVQNLTTTTTTTTMRTTIATSTTKMTTEAPSTTTAGKFLPPFPRADTSWIPSRFDVLQKSIHHLIEQRDALWGWGRSTPRMVTALYLANSSYFDRDNYEGLLTKKQLEVQLALDLMRHTEKPLRMHDLVHYVHSLLATCTNPRDFHGVNVVKLLKKAMGRRQMKGLFVSPSAYLALCNAGDAPDNYLRRLKNMAYKKNDEPRWLDVQTYALLAISCWASENSSHSKEWLTMKRDVARNISEWQQADGGFGSVHSTGLALQALIAAEEPGTETTKGRAMTHLLMNQDWQGTYGNELDNYYVMPALNMKSLAFIHDRKCRTHAHDTQGTEGVRSSLEDPKHTIVHYSLWIGGDKNEIQTVTLAMPKHANFLEVMDAAQKLNPHFK
;
A
#
# COMPACT_ATOMS: atom_id res chain seq x y z
N TYR A 1 -8.13 2.30 4.65
CA TYR A 1 -9.60 2.26 4.75
C TYR A 1 -10.19 2.14 3.35
N LEU A 2 -10.63 0.95 2.97
CA LEU A 2 -11.46 0.70 1.78
C LEU A 2 -12.81 0.23 2.32
N TYR A 3 -13.88 0.96 1.97
CA TYR A 3 -15.22 0.83 2.54
C TYR A 3 -15.75 -0.62 2.44
N GLU A 4 -16.15 -1.17 3.60
CA GLU A 4 -17.16 -2.22 3.70
C GLU A 4 -18.51 -1.49 3.83
N SER A 5 -19.40 -1.67 2.85
CA SER A 5 -20.81 -1.31 3.00
C SER A 5 -21.51 -2.43 3.77
N ASN A 6 -22.07 -2.08 4.94
CA ASN A 6 -23.00 -2.92 5.68
C ASN A 6 -24.25 -3.18 4.82
N GLU A 7 -24.62 -4.45 4.64
CA GLU A 7 -25.94 -4.83 4.15
C GLU A 7 -26.68 -5.55 5.28
N SER A 8 -27.73 -4.89 5.77
CA SER A 8 -28.76 -5.44 6.62
C SER A 8 -29.64 -6.41 5.84
N ILE A 9 -30.01 -7.48 6.53
CA ILE A 9 -30.94 -8.52 6.12
C ILE A 9 -32.34 -7.90 6.02
N GLU A 10 -32.99 -7.98 4.86
CA GLU A 10 -34.45 -7.98 4.78
C GLU A 10 -34.94 -8.98 3.73
N GLN A 11 -36.00 -9.69 4.13
CA GLN A 11 -36.58 -10.86 3.51
C GLN A 11 -37.41 -10.55 2.25
N SER A 12 -37.48 -11.56 1.41
CA SER A 12 -38.31 -11.76 0.22
C SER A 12 -39.81 -11.50 0.39
N THR A 13 -40.45 -11.00 -0.68
CA THR A 13 -41.67 -11.61 -1.27
C THR A 13 -41.92 -11.11 -2.71
N GLU A 14 -41.94 -12.08 -3.63
CA GLU A 14 -42.74 -12.31 -4.86
C GLU A 14 -43.22 -11.17 -5.82
N GLU A 15 -43.02 -11.49 -7.12
CA GLU A 15 -43.46 -10.93 -8.42
C GLU A 15 -44.99 -10.90 -8.69
N PRO A 16 -45.49 -10.54 -9.91
CA PRO A 16 -45.11 -9.50 -10.90
C PRO A 16 -46.33 -8.70 -11.42
N THR A 17 -46.13 -7.65 -12.23
CA THR A 17 -47.05 -7.32 -13.36
C THR A 17 -46.46 -6.30 -14.35
N THR A 18 -46.57 -6.65 -15.61
CA THR A 18 -46.36 -5.87 -16.84
C THR A 18 -47.25 -4.63 -16.94
N THR A 19 -46.72 -3.48 -17.37
CA THR A 19 -47.36 -2.61 -18.38
C THR A 19 -46.33 -1.69 -19.06
N GLN A 20 -46.33 -1.69 -20.40
CA GLN A 20 -45.66 -0.67 -21.24
C GLN A 20 -46.49 0.62 -21.27
N VAL A 21 -45.87 1.81 -21.21
CA VAL A 21 -46.29 3.01 -22.00
C VAL A 21 -45.08 3.92 -22.28
N GLN A 22 -45.16 4.53 -23.46
CA GLN A 22 -44.29 5.39 -24.25
C GLN A 22 -43.72 6.68 -23.62
N ASN A 23 -42.56 7.07 -24.18
CA ASN A 23 -42.07 8.40 -24.56
C ASN A 23 -42.58 9.66 -23.84
N LEU A 24 -41.64 10.47 -23.35
CA LEU A 24 -41.61 11.91 -23.66
C LEU A 24 -40.18 12.47 -23.55
N THR A 25 -39.68 12.93 -24.70
CA THR A 25 -38.50 13.77 -24.88
C THR A 25 -38.80 15.20 -24.41
N THR A 26 -37.93 15.79 -23.59
CA THR A 26 -37.94 17.24 -23.36
C THR A 26 -36.54 17.80 -23.56
N THR A 27 -36.41 18.49 -24.68
CA THR A 27 -35.29 19.32 -25.12
C THR A 27 -35.28 20.62 -24.31
N THR A 28 -34.14 20.97 -23.71
CA THR A 28 -33.92 22.35 -23.23
C THR A 28 -32.59 22.86 -23.78
N THR A 29 -32.71 23.59 -24.88
CA THR A 29 -31.73 24.53 -25.44
C THR A 29 -31.43 25.64 -24.43
N THR A 30 -30.16 25.96 -24.22
CA THR A 30 -29.77 27.26 -23.67
C THR A 30 -28.66 27.86 -24.53
N THR A 31 -28.99 29.03 -25.06
CA THR A 31 -28.26 29.79 -26.07
C THR A 31 -27.10 30.58 -25.48
N THR A 32 -26.02 30.59 -26.25
CA THR A 32 -24.81 31.40 -26.24
C THR A 32 -25.00 32.89 -25.88
N MET A 33 -24.09 33.44 -25.07
CA MET A 33 -23.63 34.83 -25.27
C MET A 33 -22.11 34.90 -25.16
N ARG A 34 -21.50 35.35 -26.26
CA ARG A 34 -20.07 35.56 -26.49
C ARG A 34 -19.89 37.06 -26.67
N THR A 35 -19.21 37.73 -25.75
CA THR A 35 -18.94 39.17 -25.88
C THR A 35 -17.47 39.36 -26.23
N THR A 36 -17.23 39.64 -27.51
CA THR A 36 -16.00 40.19 -28.06
C THR A 36 -15.96 41.70 -27.80
N ILE A 37 -14.87 42.21 -27.23
CA ILE A 37 -14.51 43.63 -27.32
C ILE A 37 -13.06 43.70 -27.81
N ALA A 38 -12.89 44.38 -28.94
CA ALA A 38 -11.61 44.76 -29.52
C ALA A 38 -11.57 46.28 -29.64
N THR A 39 -10.50 46.91 -29.16
CA THR A 39 -10.04 48.27 -29.51
C THR A 39 -8.60 48.40 -28.99
N SER A 40 -7.61 48.38 -29.87
CA SER A 40 -7.02 49.49 -30.64
C SER A 40 -5.78 50.09 -29.95
N THR A 41 -4.66 49.90 -30.64
CA THR A 41 -3.32 50.45 -30.49
C THR A 41 -3.27 51.97 -30.33
N THR A 42 -2.42 52.44 -29.40
CA THR A 42 -1.70 53.72 -29.54
C THR A 42 -0.26 53.55 -29.04
N LYS A 43 0.70 53.80 -29.94
CA LYS A 43 2.13 53.88 -29.68
C LYS A 43 2.44 55.17 -28.91
N MET A 44 3.29 55.08 -27.89
CA MET A 44 4.13 56.21 -27.48
C MET A 44 5.53 55.70 -27.17
N THR A 45 6.45 56.16 -28.01
CA THR A 45 7.90 56.03 -27.94
C THR A 45 8.41 56.93 -26.82
N THR A 46 9.28 56.44 -25.93
CA THR A 46 10.16 57.31 -25.15
C THR A 46 11.46 56.60 -24.88
N GLU A 47 12.54 57.33 -25.15
CA GLU A 47 13.92 56.90 -25.30
C GLU A 47 14.53 56.41 -23.98
N ALA A 48 15.33 55.34 -24.06
CA ALA A 48 16.20 54.90 -22.99
C ALA A 48 17.63 55.43 -23.26
N PRO A 49 18.29 56.10 -22.29
CA PRO A 49 19.71 56.34 -22.38
C PRO A 49 20.48 55.14 -21.81
N SER A 50 21.35 54.61 -22.65
CA SER A 50 22.40 53.66 -22.32
C SER A 50 23.52 54.34 -21.52
N THR A 51 23.85 53.80 -20.34
CA THR A 51 25.19 53.95 -19.75
C THR A 51 25.65 52.63 -19.12
N THR A 52 26.78 52.18 -19.65
CA THR A 52 27.54 50.98 -19.34
C THR A 52 28.37 51.20 -18.08
N THR A 53 28.27 50.33 -17.07
CA THR A 53 29.32 50.24 -16.03
C THR A 53 29.49 48.81 -15.50
N ALA A 54 30.68 48.27 -15.77
CA ALA A 54 31.50 47.33 -15.00
C ALA A 54 30.88 46.03 -14.46
N GLY A 55 31.46 44.91 -14.92
CA GLY A 55 31.10 43.55 -14.54
C GLY A 55 31.27 43.27 -13.05
N LYS A 56 30.26 42.62 -12.50
CA LYS A 56 30.37 41.82 -11.28
C LYS A 56 30.30 40.35 -11.70
N PHE A 57 31.44 39.68 -11.55
CA PHE A 57 31.50 38.22 -11.46
C PHE A 57 30.45 37.76 -10.44
N LEU A 58 29.41 37.07 -10.91
CA LEU A 58 28.58 36.26 -10.02
C LEU A 58 29.48 35.12 -9.51
N PRO A 59 29.61 34.93 -8.18
CA PRO A 59 30.34 33.79 -7.67
C PRO A 59 29.64 32.50 -8.13
N PRO A 60 30.39 31.42 -8.36
CA PRO A 60 29.79 30.13 -8.67
C PRO A 60 28.88 29.74 -7.52
N PHE A 61 27.63 29.37 -7.84
CA PHE A 61 26.67 28.83 -6.88
C PHE A 61 27.38 27.81 -5.96
N PRO A 62 27.32 27.96 -4.62
CA PRO A 62 27.86 26.94 -3.75
C PRO A 62 27.07 25.66 -4.02
N ARG A 63 27.79 24.56 -4.29
CA ARG A 63 27.21 23.21 -4.31
C ARG A 63 26.36 23.08 -3.06
N ALA A 64 25.06 22.80 -3.23
CA ALA A 64 24.16 22.53 -2.13
C ALA A 64 24.79 21.44 -1.26
N ASP A 65 25.05 21.78 0.00
CA ASP A 65 25.59 20.88 0.99
C ASP A 65 24.54 19.80 1.27
N THR A 66 24.69 18.63 0.65
CA THR A 66 23.78 17.48 0.84
C THR A 66 23.93 16.81 2.20
N SER A 67 24.74 17.40 3.10
CA SER A 67 25.03 16.96 4.47
C SER A 67 23.78 16.75 5.35
N TRP A 68 22.66 17.41 5.06
CA TRP A 68 21.43 17.29 5.87
C TRP A 68 20.54 16.10 5.49
N ILE A 69 20.75 15.42 4.35
CA ILE A 69 19.93 14.26 3.97
C ILE A 69 20.41 13.02 4.75
N PRO A 70 19.56 12.40 5.60
CA PRO A 70 19.93 11.19 6.32
C PRO A 70 20.35 10.07 5.36
N SER A 71 21.35 9.29 5.78
CA SER A 71 21.73 8.08 5.07
C SER A 71 20.53 7.12 4.99
N ARG A 72 20.23 6.66 3.77
CA ARG A 72 19.21 5.63 3.53
C ARG A 72 19.42 4.39 4.39
N PHE A 73 20.68 4.00 4.62
CA PHE A 73 21.00 2.84 5.44
C PHE A 73 20.64 3.08 6.91
N ASP A 74 20.96 4.26 7.46
CA ASP A 74 20.68 4.59 8.85
C ASP A 74 19.16 4.68 9.11
N VAL A 75 18.44 5.35 8.19
CA VAL A 75 16.96 5.43 8.21
C VAL A 75 16.36 4.03 8.17
N LEU A 76 16.81 3.18 7.25
CA LEU A 76 16.30 1.81 7.12
C LEU A 76 16.58 0.97 8.37
N GLN A 77 17.79 1.03 8.93
CA GLN A 77 18.14 0.30 10.15
C GLN A 77 17.28 0.75 11.34
N LYS A 78 17.04 2.06 11.46
CA LYS A 78 16.16 2.61 12.49
C LYS A 78 14.72 2.10 12.36
N SER A 79 14.18 2.03 11.14
CA SER A 79 12.85 1.44 10.89
C SER A 79 12.80 -0.05 11.21
N ILE A 80 13.83 -0.81 10.85
CA ILE A 80 13.92 -2.25 11.18
C ILE A 80 13.94 -2.44 12.69
N HIS A 81 14.76 -1.68 13.40
CA HIS A 81 14.88 -1.77 14.86
C HIS A 81 13.53 -1.46 15.53
N HIS A 82 12.91 -0.33 15.17
CA HIS A 82 11.59 0.04 15.69
C HIS A 82 10.55 -1.06 15.42
N LEU A 83 10.50 -1.61 14.21
CA LEU A 83 9.56 -2.66 13.86
C LEU A 83 9.71 -3.90 14.77
N ILE A 84 10.95 -4.31 15.04
CA ILE A 84 11.27 -5.44 15.92
C ILE A 84 10.87 -5.13 17.38
N GLU A 85 11.08 -3.92 17.86
CA GLU A 85 10.65 -3.49 19.21
C GLU A 85 9.12 -3.43 19.37
N GLN A 86 8.39 -3.29 18.27
CA GLN A 86 6.93 -3.33 18.25
C GLN A 86 6.37 -4.75 18.25
N ARG A 87 7.20 -5.80 18.22
CA ARG A 87 6.74 -7.18 18.23
C ARG A 87 6.09 -7.56 19.56
N ASP A 88 5.04 -8.38 19.50
CA ASP A 88 4.38 -8.94 20.67
C ASP A 88 5.18 -10.11 21.30
N ALA A 89 4.74 -10.58 22.47
CA ALA A 89 5.38 -11.70 23.17
C ALA A 89 5.36 -13.03 22.40
N LEU A 90 4.47 -13.14 21.40
CA LEU A 90 4.37 -14.31 20.52
C LEU A 90 5.23 -14.16 19.27
N TRP A 91 6.12 -13.16 19.22
CA TRP A 91 6.99 -12.91 18.07
C TRP A 91 6.24 -12.46 16.81
N GLY A 92 5.05 -11.84 16.97
CA GLY A 92 4.23 -11.32 15.88
C GLY A 92 3.86 -9.84 16.02
N TRP A 93 2.94 -9.39 15.16
CA TRP A 93 2.34 -8.05 15.20
C TRP A 93 0.81 -8.16 15.13
N GLY A 94 0.24 -9.12 15.87
CA GLY A 94 -1.19 -9.44 15.80
C GLY A 94 -1.70 -9.68 14.37
N ARG A 95 -2.75 -8.96 13.95
CA ARG A 95 -3.31 -9.11 12.59
C ARG A 95 -2.39 -8.63 11.48
N SER A 96 -1.35 -7.86 11.81
CA SER A 96 -0.43 -7.28 10.85
C SER A 96 0.81 -8.12 10.60
N THR A 97 0.97 -9.24 11.30
CA THR A 97 2.09 -10.17 11.12
C THR A 97 2.41 -10.49 9.65
N PRO A 98 1.46 -10.82 8.77
CA PRO A 98 1.78 -11.13 7.37
C PRO A 98 2.38 -9.92 6.61
N ARG A 99 1.89 -8.71 6.89
CA ARG A 99 2.41 -7.47 6.31
C ARG A 99 3.82 -7.20 6.82
N MET A 100 4.00 -7.24 8.13
CA MET A 100 5.28 -6.90 8.76
C MET A 100 6.38 -7.90 8.40
N VAL A 101 6.06 -9.19 8.31
CA VAL A 101 6.97 -10.22 7.79
C VAL A 101 7.46 -9.89 6.38
N THR A 102 6.52 -9.54 5.49
CA THR A 102 6.87 -9.20 4.10
C THR A 102 7.75 -7.95 4.03
N ALA A 103 7.39 -6.90 4.79
CA ALA A 103 8.15 -5.66 4.84
C ALA A 103 9.56 -5.88 5.39
N LEU A 104 9.68 -6.69 6.45
CA LEU A 104 10.94 -7.01 7.10
C LEU A 104 11.87 -7.84 6.21
N TYR A 105 11.32 -8.80 5.45
CA TYR A 105 12.09 -9.53 4.45
C TYR A 105 12.64 -8.60 3.36
N LEU A 106 11.81 -7.69 2.84
CA LEU A 106 12.23 -6.77 1.78
C LEU A 106 13.19 -5.69 2.31
N ALA A 107 13.10 -5.34 3.59
CA ALA A 107 14.02 -4.43 4.27
C ALA A 107 15.37 -5.11 4.61
N ASN A 108 15.32 -6.39 4.98
CA ASN A 108 16.47 -7.21 5.35
C ASN A 108 16.28 -8.66 4.84
N SER A 109 16.90 -8.97 3.70
CA SER A 109 16.71 -10.26 3.03
C SER A 109 17.21 -11.46 3.83
N SER A 110 18.17 -11.27 4.74
CA SER A 110 18.70 -12.34 5.59
C SER A 110 17.94 -12.52 6.90
N TYR A 111 16.92 -11.69 7.17
CA TYR A 111 16.21 -11.76 8.46
C TYR A 111 15.58 -13.14 8.70
N PHE A 112 15.10 -13.81 7.64
CA PHE A 112 14.51 -15.14 7.71
C PHE A 112 15.46 -16.25 7.26
N ASP A 113 16.77 -16.02 7.39
CA ASP A 113 17.78 -17.07 7.21
C ASP A 113 17.85 -17.97 8.45
N ARG A 114 18.38 -19.19 8.28
CA ARG A 114 18.32 -20.25 9.32
C ARG A 114 19.10 -19.92 10.59
N ASP A 115 20.12 -19.08 10.46
CA ASP A 115 20.99 -18.62 11.55
C ASP A 115 20.36 -17.51 12.39
N ASN A 116 19.26 -16.91 11.93
CA ASN A 116 18.53 -15.91 12.69
C ASN A 116 17.32 -16.52 13.41
N TYR A 117 17.51 -16.93 14.66
CA TYR A 117 16.46 -17.50 15.51
C TYR A 117 15.25 -16.59 15.68
N GLU A 118 15.44 -15.26 15.73
CA GLU A 118 14.32 -14.32 15.83
C GLU A 118 13.40 -14.40 14.60
N GLY A 119 14.01 -14.51 13.42
CA GLY A 119 13.30 -14.68 12.16
C GLY A 119 12.55 -16.01 12.12
N LEU A 120 13.13 -17.08 12.65
CA LEU A 120 12.47 -18.39 12.75
C LEU A 120 11.27 -18.38 13.68
N LEU A 121 11.36 -17.73 14.84
CA LEU A 121 10.24 -17.59 15.77
C LEU A 121 9.10 -16.76 15.14
N THR A 122 9.46 -15.67 14.47
CA THR A 122 8.50 -14.82 13.74
C THR A 122 7.82 -15.59 12.60
N LYS A 123 8.58 -16.41 11.86
CA LYS A 123 8.05 -17.32 10.84
C LYS A 123 7.08 -18.32 11.47
N LYS A 124 7.42 -18.94 12.60
CA LYS A 124 6.53 -19.89 13.28
C LYS A 124 5.25 -19.25 13.77
N GLN A 125 5.33 -18.02 14.30
CA GLN A 125 4.14 -17.28 14.68
C GLN A 125 3.22 -17.00 13.48
N LEU A 126 3.78 -16.63 12.32
CA LEU A 126 3.01 -16.48 11.09
C LEU A 126 2.30 -17.79 10.68
N GLU A 127 3.00 -18.92 10.73
CA GLU A 127 2.46 -20.24 10.38
C GLU A 127 1.30 -20.62 11.34
N VAL A 128 1.48 -20.44 12.65
CA VAL A 128 0.44 -20.68 13.66
C VAL A 128 -0.78 -19.78 13.43
N GLN A 129 -0.57 -18.49 13.16
CA GLN A 129 -1.65 -17.54 12.91
C GLN A 129 -2.48 -17.93 11.68
N LEU A 130 -1.83 -18.28 10.57
CA LEU A 130 -2.53 -18.74 9.37
C LEU A 130 -3.29 -20.05 9.61
N ALA A 131 -2.70 -21.00 10.33
CA ALA A 131 -3.36 -22.26 10.66
C ALA A 131 -4.65 -22.02 11.47
N LEU A 132 -4.61 -21.14 12.48
CA LEU A 132 -5.79 -20.77 13.27
C LEU A 132 -6.87 -20.08 12.42
N ASP A 133 -6.48 -19.17 11.54
CA ASP A 133 -7.41 -18.48 10.64
C ASP A 133 -8.06 -19.46 9.63
N LEU A 134 -7.31 -20.47 9.16
CA LEU A 134 -7.82 -21.51 8.28
C LEU A 134 -8.76 -22.48 9.01
N MET A 135 -8.47 -22.84 10.26
CA MET A 135 -9.35 -23.67 11.09
C MET A 135 -10.71 -22.99 11.33
N ARG A 136 -10.70 -21.66 11.51
CA ARG A 136 -11.92 -20.85 11.70
C ARG A 136 -12.60 -20.44 10.39
N HIS A 137 -12.10 -20.89 9.24
CA HIS A 137 -12.55 -20.40 7.94
C HIS A 137 -14.03 -20.70 7.65
N THR A 138 -14.58 -21.77 8.23
CA THR A 138 -16.00 -22.13 8.09
C THR A 138 -16.92 -21.10 8.75
N GLU A 139 -16.51 -20.55 9.89
CA GLU A 139 -17.24 -19.53 10.65
C GLU A 139 -16.95 -18.12 10.11
N LYS A 140 -15.67 -17.83 9.87
CA LYS A 140 -15.19 -16.53 9.42
C LYS A 140 -14.19 -16.71 8.27
N PRO A 141 -14.66 -16.68 7.01
CA PRO A 141 -13.79 -16.78 5.86
C PRO A 141 -12.74 -15.66 5.84
N LEU A 142 -11.48 -16.04 5.56
CA LEU A 142 -10.39 -15.10 5.33
C LEU A 142 -10.76 -14.11 4.21
N ARG A 143 -10.54 -12.82 4.45
CA ARG A 143 -10.82 -11.78 3.46
C ARG A 143 -9.74 -11.82 2.37
N MET A 144 -10.11 -11.33 1.19
CA MET A 144 -9.22 -11.37 0.02
C MET A 144 -7.88 -10.68 0.26
N HIS A 145 -7.85 -9.52 0.93
CA HIS A 145 -6.60 -8.82 1.22
C HIS A 145 -5.77 -9.53 2.30
N ASP A 146 -6.40 -10.22 3.26
CA ASP A 146 -5.68 -11.03 4.24
C ASP A 146 -4.95 -12.20 3.51
N LEU A 147 -5.64 -12.86 2.57
CA LEU A 147 -5.05 -13.90 1.71
C LEU A 147 -3.88 -13.38 0.87
N VAL A 148 -3.97 -12.16 0.32
CA VAL A 148 -2.87 -11.50 -0.41
C VAL A 148 -1.63 -11.37 0.47
N HIS A 149 -1.79 -10.84 1.69
CA HIS A 149 -0.66 -10.66 2.59
C HIS A 149 -0.09 -11.98 3.09
N TYR A 150 -0.91 -13.01 3.30
CA TYR A 150 -0.42 -14.36 3.59
C TYR A 150 0.36 -14.97 2.42
N VAL A 151 -0.09 -14.83 1.17
CA VAL A 151 0.68 -15.31 0.02
C VAL A 151 2.06 -14.64 -0.04
N HIS A 152 2.11 -13.31 0.09
CA HIS A 152 3.37 -12.58 0.13
C HIS A 152 4.26 -13.01 1.30
N SER A 153 3.72 -13.16 2.50
CA SER A 153 4.50 -13.50 3.69
C SER A 153 5.02 -14.94 3.67
N LEU A 154 4.25 -15.88 3.12
CA LEU A 154 4.67 -17.27 2.92
C LEU A 154 5.86 -17.33 1.96
N LEU A 155 5.77 -16.65 0.80
CA LEU A 155 6.89 -16.54 -0.13
C LEU A 155 8.10 -15.86 0.52
N ALA A 156 7.87 -14.75 1.23
CA ALA A 156 8.88 -14.01 1.97
C ALA A 156 9.53 -14.83 3.09
N THR A 157 8.92 -15.93 3.56
CA THR A 157 9.44 -16.85 4.59
C THR A 157 9.85 -18.23 4.04
N CYS A 158 9.89 -18.39 2.72
CA CYS A 158 10.22 -19.65 2.05
C CYS A 158 9.27 -20.80 2.41
N THR A 159 7.99 -20.49 2.55
CA THR A 159 6.91 -21.47 2.71
C THR A 159 6.04 -21.44 1.46
N ASN A 160 5.70 -22.61 0.91
CA ASN A 160 4.95 -22.71 -0.34
C ASN A 160 3.46 -22.34 -0.12
N PRO A 161 2.94 -21.24 -0.68
CA PRO A 161 1.53 -20.86 -0.50
C PRO A 161 0.54 -21.78 -1.22
N ARG A 162 1.00 -22.63 -2.13
CA ARG A 162 0.18 -23.64 -2.81
C ARG A 162 0.00 -24.92 -2.01
N ASP A 163 0.86 -25.14 -1.02
CA ASP A 163 0.84 -26.30 -0.14
C ASP A 163 1.26 -25.90 1.28
N PHE A 164 0.43 -25.07 1.91
CA PHE A 164 0.56 -24.74 3.31
C PHE A 164 -0.11 -25.83 4.14
N HIS A 165 0.66 -26.84 4.56
CA HIS A 165 0.16 -28.00 5.33
C HIS A 165 -1.07 -28.68 4.66
N GLY A 166 -1.02 -28.90 3.34
CA GLY A 166 -2.12 -29.47 2.57
C GLY A 166 -3.21 -28.47 2.14
N VAL A 167 -3.08 -27.19 2.53
CA VAL A 167 -4.01 -26.12 2.12
C VAL A 167 -3.39 -25.25 1.04
N ASN A 168 -4.11 -25.09 -0.07
CA ASN A 168 -3.69 -24.20 -1.16
C ASN A 168 -4.27 -22.79 -0.96
N VAL A 169 -3.48 -21.90 -0.36
CA VAL A 169 -3.86 -20.50 -0.06
C VAL A 169 -4.09 -19.71 -1.35
N VAL A 170 -3.32 -19.99 -2.41
CA VAL A 170 -3.49 -19.37 -3.73
C VAL A 170 -4.87 -19.69 -4.33
N LYS A 171 -5.34 -20.93 -4.17
CA LYS A 171 -6.67 -21.36 -4.59
C LYS A 171 -7.78 -20.66 -3.79
N LEU A 172 -7.57 -20.44 -2.49
CA LEU A 172 -8.49 -19.66 -1.65
C LEU A 172 -8.56 -18.20 -2.13
N LEU A 173 -7.42 -17.59 -2.48
CA LEU A 173 -7.36 -16.23 -3.04
C LEU A 173 -8.15 -16.14 -4.35
N LYS A 174 -7.92 -17.06 -5.30
CA LYS A 174 -8.69 -17.12 -6.56
C LYS A 174 -10.19 -17.26 -6.33
N LYS A 175 -10.61 -18.08 -5.37
CA LYS A 175 -12.02 -18.23 -4.99
C LYS A 175 -12.60 -16.92 -4.43
N ALA A 176 -11.86 -16.22 -3.58
CA ALA A 176 -12.28 -14.93 -3.03
C ALA A 176 -12.40 -13.85 -4.13
N MET A 177 -11.46 -13.83 -5.08
CA MET A 177 -11.51 -12.94 -6.25
C MET A 177 -12.73 -13.24 -7.12
N GLY A 178 -12.97 -14.52 -7.45
CA GLY A 178 -14.12 -14.93 -8.27
C GLY A 178 -15.46 -14.54 -7.65
N ARG A 179 -15.63 -14.74 -6.33
CA ARG A 179 -16.83 -14.32 -5.60
C ARG A 179 -17.10 -12.82 -5.70
N ARG A 180 -16.06 -11.98 -5.57
CA ARG A 180 -16.23 -10.53 -5.71
C ARG A 180 -16.56 -10.15 -7.15
N GLN A 181 -15.85 -10.72 -8.12
CA GLN A 181 -16.11 -10.44 -9.53
C GLN A 181 -17.52 -10.82 -9.98
N MET A 182 -18.04 -11.97 -9.54
CA MET A 182 -19.41 -12.38 -9.86
C MET A 182 -20.48 -11.44 -9.29
N LYS A 183 -20.20 -10.79 -8.17
CA LYS A 183 -21.05 -9.74 -7.59
C LYS A 183 -20.89 -8.39 -8.29
N GLY A 184 -20.21 -8.32 -9.44
CA GLY A 184 -19.87 -7.07 -10.12
C GLY A 184 -18.87 -6.20 -9.35
N LEU A 185 -18.23 -6.72 -8.30
CA LEU A 185 -17.34 -5.94 -7.45
C LEU A 185 -15.93 -5.85 -8.04
N PHE A 186 -15.30 -4.72 -7.70
CA PHE A 186 -13.91 -4.29 -7.87
C PHE A 186 -12.88 -5.38 -8.24
N VAL A 187 -12.11 -5.10 -9.29
CA VAL A 187 -10.92 -5.84 -9.68
C VAL A 187 -9.76 -5.35 -8.80
N SER A 188 -9.11 -6.23 -8.03
CA SER A 188 -8.04 -5.85 -7.09
C SER A 188 -6.64 -6.10 -7.65
N PRO A 189 -5.85 -5.05 -7.96
CA PRO A 189 -4.51 -5.23 -8.52
C PRO A 189 -3.52 -5.92 -7.57
N SER A 190 -3.63 -5.68 -6.25
CA SER A 190 -2.80 -6.35 -5.24
C SER A 190 -3.02 -7.87 -5.20
N ALA A 191 -4.22 -8.34 -5.51
CA ALA A 191 -4.49 -9.77 -5.61
C ALA A 191 -3.80 -10.41 -6.82
N TYR A 192 -3.78 -9.72 -7.96
CA TYR A 192 -3.03 -10.20 -9.13
C TYR A 192 -1.53 -10.18 -8.93
N LEU A 193 -1.01 -9.18 -8.22
CA LEU A 193 0.38 -9.14 -7.81
C LEU A 193 0.75 -10.38 -6.97
N ALA A 194 -0.08 -10.74 -5.98
CA ALA A 194 0.15 -11.95 -5.19
C ALA A 194 0.06 -13.24 -6.02
N LEU A 195 -0.86 -13.32 -6.98
CA LEU A 195 -0.92 -14.46 -7.91
C LEU A 195 0.34 -14.56 -8.78
N CYS A 196 0.84 -13.42 -9.30
CA CYS A 196 2.08 -13.39 -10.06
C CYS A 196 3.26 -13.85 -9.20
N ASN A 197 3.44 -13.27 -8.00
CA ASN A 197 4.49 -13.69 -7.08
C ASN A 197 4.42 -15.17 -6.68
N ALA A 198 3.22 -15.76 -6.71
CA ALA A 198 3.04 -17.17 -6.44
C ALA A 198 3.33 -18.07 -7.65
N GLY A 199 3.64 -17.52 -8.84
CA GLY A 199 3.76 -18.23 -10.12
C GLY A 199 2.40 -18.75 -10.62
N ASP A 200 1.31 -18.01 -10.40
CA ASP A 200 -0.08 -18.41 -10.71
C ASP A 200 -0.92 -17.33 -11.39
N ALA A 201 -0.29 -16.50 -12.23
CA ALA A 201 -0.98 -15.50 -13.04
C ALA A 201 -1.19 -16.01 -14.47
N PRO A 202 -2.41 -16.30 -14.92
CA PRO A 202 -2.70 -16.48 -16.36
C PRO A 202 -2.86 -15.13 -17.09
N ASP A 203 -2.59 -15.11 -18.41
CA ASP A 203 -2.63 -13.90 -19.25
C ASP A 203 -3.97 -13.14 -19.21
N ASN A 204 -5.09 -13.85 -19.06
CA ASN A 204 -6.42 -13.26 -19.02
C ASN A 204 -6.63 -12.31 -17.83
N TYR A 205 -5.87 -12.50 -16.75
CA TYR A 205 -5.87 -11.67 -15.56
C TYR A 205 -5.26 -10.29 -15.81
N LEU A 206 -4.21 -10.22 -16.61
CA LEU A 206 -3.51 -8.98 -16.94
C LEU A 206 -4.32 -8.10 -17.89
N ARG A 207 -5.08 -8.70 -18.80
CA ARG A 207 -5.98 -7.93 -19.68
C ARG A 207 -6.98 -7.09 -18.89
N ARG A 208 -7.39 -7.55 -17.71
CA ARG A 208 -8.27 -6.79 -16.80
C ARG A 208 -7.52 -5.68 -16.06
N LEU A 209 -6.24 -5.89 -15.75
CA LEU A 209 -5.36 -4.86 -15.17
C LEU A 209 -5.13 -3.69 -16.12
N LYS A 210 -5.03 -3.95 -17.43
CA LYS A 210 -4.83 -2.94 -18.48
C LYS A 210 -5.79 -1.75 -18.34
N ASN A 211 -7.09 -2.01 -18.19
CA ASN A 211 -8.10 -0.96 -18.10
C ASN A 211 -7.91 -0.09 -16.83
N MET A 212 -7.46 -0.68 -15.73
CA MET A 212 -7.19 0.07 -14.50
C MET A 212 -5.88 0.85 -14.59
N ALA A 213 -4.86 0.27 -15.23
CA ALA A 213 -3.56 0.92 -15.37
C ALA A 213 -3.64 2.17 -16.26
N TYR A 214 -4.46 2.14 -17.33
CA TYR A 214 -4.58 3.24 -18.28
C TYR A 214 -5.65 4.29 -17.97
N LYS A 215 -6.63 3.98 -17.11
CA LYS A 215 -7.65 4.97 -16.77
C LYS A 215 -6.96 6.18 -16.15
N LYS A 216 -7.07 7.34 -16.78
CA LYS A 216 -6.73 8.61 -16.13
C LYS A 216 -7.93 9.03 -15.30
N ASN A 217 -7.70 9.28 -14.03
CA ASN A 217 -8.71 9.75 -13.09
C ASN A 217 -8.01 10.73 -12.17
N ASP A 218 -8.59 11.91 -12.00
CA ASP A 218 -8.00 12.99 -11.19
C ASP A 218 -8.15 12.72 -9.68
N GLU A 219 -8.90 11.67 -9.28
CA GLU A 219 -8.99 11.28 -7.88
C GLU A 219 -7.65 10.73 -7.35
N PRO A 220 -7.07 11.31 -6.27
CA PRO A 220 -5.78 10.88 -5.72
C PRO A 220 -5.71 9.39 -5.36
N ARG A 221 -6.84 8.77 -4.97
CA ARG A 221 -6.93 7.33 -4.66
C ARG A 221 -6.60 6.44 -5.86
N TRP A 222 -6.76 6.97 -7.07
CA TRP A 222 -6.50 6.22 -8.29
C TRP A 222 -5.00 5.95 -8.49
N LEU A 223 -4.13 6.79 -7.92
CA LEU A 223 -2.69 6.58 -7.96
C LEU A 223 -2.29 5.23 -7.37
N ASP A 224 -2.77 4.89 -6.17
CA ASP A 224 -2.42 3.63 -5.49
C ASP A 224 -2.89 2.42 -6.32
N VAL A 225 -4.04 2.54 -6.99
CA VAL A 225 -4.58 1.50 -7.89
C VAL A 225 -3.68 1.33 -9.12
N GLN A 226 -3.30 2.43 -9.80
CA GLN A 226 -2.37 2.39 -10.94
C GLN A 226 -1.01 1.83 -10.51
N THR A 227 -0.55 2.20 -9.34
CA THR A 227 0.74 1.79 -8.79
C THR A 227 0.78 0.29 -8.52
N TYR A 228 -0.26 -0.25 -7.90
CA TYR A 228 -0.39 -1.70 -7.75
C TYR A 228 -0.55 -2.43 -9.08
N ALA A 229 -1.25 -1.84 -10.05
CA ALA A 229 -1.34 -2.42 -11.39
C ALA A 229 0.04 -2.47 -12.06
N LEU A 230 0.85 -1.42 -11.94
CA LEU A 230 2.23 -1.40 -12.42
C LEU A 230 3.07 -2.48 -11.73
N LEU A 231 2.97 -2.65 -10.41
CA LEU A 231 3.67 -3.74 -9.70
C LEU A 231 3.31 -5.12 -10.25
N ALA A 232 2.02 -5.38 -10.48
CA ALA A 232 1.57 -6.65 -11.04
C ALA A 232 2.05 -6.86 -12.49
N ILE A 233 2.02 -5.81 -13.32
CA ILE A 233 2.54 -5.84 -14.70
C ILE A 233 4.04 -6.08 -14.69
N SER A 234 4.79 -5.42 -13.80
CA SER A 234 6.24 -5.59 -13.68
C SER A 234 6.63 -6.99 -13.22
N CYS A 235 5.91 -7.57 -12.25
CA CYS A 235 6.10 -8.97 -11.86
C CYS A 235 5.85 -9.92 -13.04
N TRP A 236 4.76 -9.71 -13.80
CA TRP A 236 4.50 -10.56 -14.96
C TRP A 236 5.58 -10.42 -16.04
N ALA A 237 6.04 -9.18 -16.22
CA ALA A 237 7.10 -8.83 -17.13
C ALA A 237 8.49 -9.27 -16.66
N SER A 238 8.66 -9.83 -15.45
CA SER A 238 9.91 -10.51 -15.08
C SER A 238 9.82 -12.01 -15.30
N GLU A 239 8.67 -12.63 -15.04
CA GLU A 239 8.51 -14.09 -15.13
C GLU A 239 8.44 -14.63 -16.57
N ASN A 240 7.90 -13.87 -17.54
CA ASN A 240 7.59 -14.41 -18.87
C ASN A 240 8.42 -13.80 -20.01
N SER A 241 9.61 -14.36 -20.27
CA SER A 241 10.59 -13.85 -21.25
C SER A 241 10.06 -13.61 -22.69
N SER A 242 8.91 -14.16 -23.05
CA SER A 242 8.20 -13.91 -24.32
C SER A 242 7.23 -12.72 -24.21
N HIS A 243 7.72 -11.57 -23.74
CA HIS A 243 6.86 -10.39 -23.58
C HIS A 243 6.31 -9.93 -24.93
N SER A 244 4.98 -9.85 -25.03
CA SER A 244 4.39 -9.08 -26.11
C SER A 244 4.89 -7.62 -26.00
N LYS A 245 5.27 -7.02 -27.14
CA LYS A 245 5.65 -5.59 -27.22
C LYS A 245 4.63 -4.68 -26.55
N GLU A 246 3.36 -5.08 -26.54
CA GLU A 246 2.25 -4.41 -25.87
C GLU A 246 2.47 -4.26 -24.36
N TRP A 247 2.91 -5.30 -23.65
CA TRP A 247 3.12 -5.25 -22.19
C TRP A 247 4.29 -4.36 -21.79
N LEU A 248 5.38 -4.38 -22.58
CA LEU A 248 6.52 -3.50 -22.35
C LEU A 248 6.15 -2.03 -22.57
N THR A 249 5.40 -1.73 -23.63
CA THR A 249 4.86 -0.38 -23.86
C THR A 249 3.94 0.04 -22.72
N MET A 250 3.07 -0.85 -22.25
CA MET A 250 2.18 -0.55 -21.13
C MET A 250 2.92 -0.26 -19.84
N LYS A 251 3.92 -1.08 -19.48
CA LYS A 251 4.78 -0.87 -18.31
C LYS A 251 5.40 0.54 -18.34
N ARG A 252 5.93 0.93 -19.51
CA ARG A 252 6.49 2.27 -19.76
C ARG A 252 5.47 3.39 -19.60
N ASP A 253 4.34 3.28 -20.28
CA ASP A 253 3.31 4.33 -20.28
C ASP A 253 2.76 4.58 -18.88
N VAL A 254 2.49 3.50 -18.13
CA VAL A 254 1.96 3.57 -16.77
C VAL A 254 3.02 4.13 -15.81
N ALA A 255 4.28 3.72 -15.93
CA ALA A 255 5.37 4.30 -15.13
C ALA A 255 5.52 5.80 -15.36
N ARG A 256 5.45 6.26 -16.62
CA ARG A 256 5.47 7.69 -16.94
C ARG A 256 4.26 8.41 -16.37
N ASN A 257 3.06 7.86 -16.53
CA ASN A 257 1.83 8.46 -15.98
C ASN A 257 1.94 8.60 -14.46
N ILE A 258 2.45 7.59 -13.75
CA ILE A 258 2.68 7.66 -12.30
C ILE A 258 3.64 8.80 -11.98
N SER A 259 4.77 8.92 -12.70
CA SER A 259 5.74 10.00 -12.49
C SER A 259 5.13 11.41 -12.63
N GLU A 260 4.10 11.60 -13.45
CA GLU A 260 3.38 12.88 -13.60
C GLU A 260 2.63 13.30 -12.32
N TRP A 261 2.32 12.36 -11.41
CA TRP A 261 1.68 12.66 -10.12
C TRP A 261 2.65 13.18 -9.05
N GLN A 262 3.96 13.19 -9.31
CA GLN A 262 4.93 13.62 -8.32
C GLN A 262 4.78 15.11 -8.03
N GLN A 263 4.62 15.44 -6.74
CA GLN A 263 4.46 16.81 -6.26
C GLN A 263 5.81 17.55 -6.20
N ALA A 264 5.76 18.87 -5.95
CA ALA A 264 6.95 19.72 -5.87
C ALA A 264 7.90 19.33 -4.71
N ASP A 265 7.35 18.77 -3.64
CA ASP A 265 8.08 18.23 -2.48
C ASP A 265 8.75 16.87 -2.76
N GLY A 266 8.56 16.31 -3.95
CA GLY A 266 9.08 15.00 -4.36
C GLY A 266 8.21 13.81 -3.96
N GLY A 267 7.17 14.02 -3.16
CA GLY A 267 6.23 12.99 -2.74
C GLY A 267 5.12 12.74 -3.76
N PHE A 268 4.28 11.77 -3.43
CA PHE A 268 3.07 11.42 -4.16
C PHE A 268 1.83 11.60 -3.28
N GLY A 269 1.77 12.73 -2.56
CA GLY A 269 0.65 13.13 -1.69
C GLY A 269 0.72 12.58 -0.25
N SER A 270 1.27 11.39 -0.03
CA SER A 270 1.51 10.85 1.32
C SER A 270 2.74 9.94 1.36
N VAL A 271 3.31 9.69 2.55
CA VAL A 271 4.41 8.71 2.71
C VAL A 271 4.01 7.32 2.23
N HIS A 272 2.73 6.96 2.41
CA HIS A 272 2.12 5.73 1.93
C HIS A 272 2.21 5.58 0.41
N SER A 273 1.56 6.51 -0.31
CA SER A 273 1.51 6.50 -1.76
C SER A 273 2.90 6.71 -2.35
N THR A 274 3.76 7.48 -1.68
CA THR A 274 5.17 7.67 -2.08
C THR A 274 5.97 6.39 -1.98
N GLY A 275 5.88 5.66 -0.86
CA GLY A 275 6.53 4.36 -0.70
C GLY A 275 6.07 3.36 -1.76
N LEU A 276 4.76 3.27 -1.97
CA LEU A 276 4.17 2.37 -2.96
C LEU A 276 4.58 2.76 -4.40
N ALA A 277 4.52 4.05 -4.76
CA ALA A 277 4.91 4.57 -6.08
C ALA A 277 6.38 4.33 -6.37
N LEU A 278 7.25 4.58 -5.38
CA LEU A 278 8.68 4.33 -5.51
C LEU A 278 8.96 2.86 -5.76
N GLN A 279 8.32 1.94 -5.03
CA GLN A 279 8.45 0.49 -5.28
C GLN A 279 8.02 0.10 -6.71
N ALA A 280 6.96 0.70 -7.23
CA ALA A 280 6.47 0.40 -8.57
C ALA A 280 7.41 0.93 -9.66
N LEU A 281 7.95 2.15 -9.48
CA LEU A 281 8.94 2.73 -10.38
C LEU A 281 10.26 1.96 -10.34
N ILE A 282 10.68 1.47 -9.16
CA ILE A 282 11.82 0.55 -9.02
C ILE A 282 11.55 -0.72 -9.82
N ALA A 283 10.37 -1.33 -9.68
CA ALA A 283 10.05 -2.57 -10.39
C ALA A 283 9.85 -2.41 -11.89
N ALA A 284 9.41 -1.24 -12.34
CA ALA A 284 9.25 -0.97 -13.76
C ALA A 284 10.60 -0.89 -14.49
N GLU A 285 11.65 -0.41 -13.81
CA GLU A 285 12.99 -0.18 -14.37
C GLU A 285 12.97 0.61 -15.69
N GLU A 286 12.05 1.57 -15.80
CA GLU A 286 11.87 2.35 -17.03
C GLU A 286 12.85 3.52 -17.10
N PRO A 287 13.60 3.67 -18.21
CA PRO A 287 14.51 4.79 -18.41
C PRO A 287 13.80 6.14 -18.28
N GLY A 288 14.48 7.13 -17.69
CA GLY A 288 13.94 8.48 -17.48
C GLY A 288 13.16 8.65 -16.17
N THR A 289 12.95 7.59 -15.39
CA THR A 289 12.30 7.67 -14.07
C THR A 289 13.29 7.93 -12.91
N GLU A 290 14.59 8.00 -13.18
CA GLU A 290 15.64 8.13 -12.14
C GLU A 290 15.48 9.37 -11.27
N THR A 291 15.23 10.54 -11.88
CA THR A 291 15.01 11.78 -11.13
C THR A 291 13.78 11.69 -10.24
N THR A 292 12.70 11.09 -10.74
CA THR A 292 11.47 10.87 -9.98
C THR A 292 11.73 9.94 -8.79
N LYS A 293 12.41 8.82 -9.01
CA LYS A 293 12.80 7.87 -7.94
C LYS A 293 13.68 8.55 -6.89
N GLY A 294 14.67 9.34 -7.31
CA GLY A 294 15.56 10.08 -6.42
C GLY A 294 14.82 11.09 -5.55
N ARG A 295 13.91 11.89 -6.13
CA ARG A 295 13.09 12.84 -5.38
C ARG A 295 12.13 12.16 -4.41
N ALA A 296 11.52 11.05 -4.81
CA ALA A 296 10.64 10.25 -3.94
C ALA A 296 11.43 9.62 -2.78
N MET A 297 12.62 9.09 -3.04
CA MET A 297 13.53 8.60 -2.01
C MET A 297 13.87 9.71 -1.02
N THR A 298 14.30 10.88 -1.49
CA THR A 298 14.59 12.03 -0.63
C THR A 298 13.38 12.40 0.22
N HIS A 299 12.17 12.46 -0.37
CA HIS A 299 10.95 12.72 0.39
C HIS A 299 10.74 11.71 1.53
N LEU A 300 10.96 10.41 1.30
CA LEU A 300 10.85 9.40 2.36
C LEU A 300 11.96 9.55 3.43
N LEU A 301 13.19 9.87 3.04
CA LEU A 301 14.29 10.07 4.01
C LEU A 301 14.03 11.28 4.93
N MET A 302 13.34 12.30 4.42
CA MET A 302 13.01 13.53 5.16
C MET A 302 11.80 13.38 6.09
N ASN A 303 10.93 12.40 5.84
CA ASN A 303 9.65 12.25 6.54
C ASN A 303 9.63 11.08 7.54
N GLN A 304 10.80 10.53 7.89
CA GLN A 304 10.88 9.53 8.96
C GLN A 304 10.73 10.23 10.32
N ASP A 305 9.84 9.70 11.17
CA ASP A 305 9.70 10.20 12.53
C ASP A 305 10.94 9.89 13.40
N TRP A 306 11.08 10.60 14.53
CA TRP A 306 12.18 10.39 15.48
C TRP A 306 12.22 8.96 16.05
N GLN A 307 11.11 8.21 16.07
CA GLN A 307 11.11 6.80 16.47
C GLN A 307 11.55 5.84 15.35
N GLY A 308 11.72 6.31 14.12
CA GLY A 308 12.04 5.46 12.96
C GLY A 308 10.80 4.94 12.20
N THR A 309 9.61 5.44 12.51
CA THR A 309 8.35 5.04 11.88
C THR A 309 7.88 6.04 10.82
N TYR A 310 6.99 5.59 9.93
CA TYR A 310 6.30 6.41 8.92
C TYR A 310 4.80 6.60 9.22
N GLY A 311 4.41 6.44 10.48
CA GLY A 311 3.02 6.51 10.92
C GLY A 311 2.51 5.13 11.29
N ASN A 312 1.55 4.60 10.52
CA ASN A 312 0.91 3.33 10.86
C ASN A 312 1.64 2.11 10.23
N GLU A 313 1.21 0.91 10.61
CA GLU A 313 1.78 -0.36 10.11
C GLU A 313 1.71 -0.47 8.57
N LEU A 314 0.65 0.06 7.95
CA LEU A 314 0.48 0.00 6.50
C LEU A 314 1.44 0.92 5.77
N ASP A 315 1.76 2.08 6.35
CA ASP A 315 2.75 3.01 5.77
C ASP A 315 4.15 2.40 5.84
N ASN A 316 4.52 1.84 6.98
CA ASN A 316 5.77 1.10 7.14
C ASN A 316 5.87 -0.10 6.16
N TYR A 317 4.76 -0.81 5.92
CA TYR A 317 4.71 -1.90 4.94
C TYR A 317 5.11 -1.47 3.52
N TYR A 318 4.78 -0.25 3.11
CA TYR A 318 5.16 0.27 1.79
C TYR A 318 6.47 1.06 1.77
N VAL A 319 6.83 1.73 2.85
CA VAL A 319 8.03 2.57 2.86
C VAL A 319 9.29 1.73 3.06
N MET A 320 9.28 0.75 3.97
CA MET A 320 10.49 -0.01 4.30
C MET A 320 11.11 -0.76 3.10
N PRO A 321 10.33 -1.46 2.25
CA PRO A 321 10.90 -2.06 1.04
C PRO A 321 11.51 -1.02 0.10
N ALA A 322 10.85 0.13 -0.05
CA ALA A 322 11.31 1.21 -0.93
C ALA A 322 12.65 1.77 -0.45
N LEU A 323 12.81 1.97 0.86
CA LEU A 323 14.09 2.38 1.47
C LEU A 323 15.21 1.39 1.18
N ASN A 324 14.93 0.09 1.03
CA ASN A 324 15.93 -0.89 0.63
C ASN A 324 16.09 -1.05 -0.90
N MET A 325 15.47 -0.18 -1.71
CA MET A 325 15.40 -0.31 -3.17
C MET A 325 14.82 -1.67 -3.60
N LYS A 326 13.87 -2.19 -2.82
CA LYS A 326 13.13 -3.43 -3.09
C LYS A 326 11.68 -3.12 -3.40
N SER A 327 11.01 -4.11 -3.97
CA SER A 327 9.63 -3.98 -4.42
C SER A 327 8.83 -5.25 -4.13
N LEU A 328 7.54 -5.07 -3.81
CA LEU A 328 6.58 -6.17 -3.72
C LEU A 328 6.46 -6.98 -5.02
N ALA A 329 6.87 -6.43 -6.18
CA ALA A 329 6.85 -7.13 -7.48
C ALA A 329 7.78 -8.36 -7.54
N PHE A 330 8.79 -8.43 -6.70
CA PHE A 330 9.90 -9.39 -6.81
C PHE A 330 10.04 -10.29 -5.59
N ILE A 331 8.93 -10.58 -4.91
CA ILE A 331 8.95 -11.50 -3.76
C ILE A 331 9.25 -12.93 -4.25
N HIS A 332 8.79 -13.28 -5.46
CA HIS A 332 9.06 -14.58 -6.11
C HIS A 332 10.55 -14.87 -6.33
N ASP A 333 11.39 -13.84 -6.45
CA ASP A 333 12.84 -13.98 -6.66
C ASP A 333 13.60 -14.46 -5.41
N ARG A 334 12.92 -14.67 -4.28
CA ARG A 334 13.55 -15.21 -3.07
C ARG A 334 14.15 -16.58 -3.36
N LYS A 335 15.48 -16.67 -3.33
CA LYS A 335 16.22 -17.93 -3.44
C LYS A 335 16.10 -18.74 -2.16
N CYS A 336 15.01 -19.50 -2.07
CA CYS A 336 14.82 -20.45 -0.98
C CYS A 336 15.74 -21.65 -1.18
N ARG A 337 16.67 -21.87 -0.24
CA ARG A 337 17.50 -23.09 -0.24
C ARG A 337 16.58 -24.30 -0.02
N THR A 338 16.43 -25.14 -1.03
CA THR A 338 15.68 -26.40 -0.94
C THR A 338 16.49 -27.40 -0.14
N HIS A 339 16.00 -27.77 1.04
CA HIS A 339 16.46 -28.98 1.71
C HIS A 339 15.26 -29.81 2.15
N ALA A 340 15.33 -31.09 1.79
CA ALA A 340 14.40 -32.12 2.20
C ALA A 340 14.40 -32.25 3.73
N HIS A 341 13.20 -32.35 4.30
CA HIS A 341 12.91 -32.82 5.67
C HIS A 341 13.91 -32.42 6.75
N ASP A 342 13.72 -31.24 7.36
CA ASP A 342 14.02 -31.07 8.79
C ASP A 342 12.70 -31.03 9.54
N THR A 343 12.15 -32.24 9.74
CA THR A 343 11.12 -32.47 10.76
C THR A 343 11.84 -32.59 12.10
N GLN A 344 12.29 -31.48 12.66
CA GLN A 344 12.59 -31.40 14.08
C GLN A 344 11.79 -30.24 14.65
N GLY A 345 10.63 -30.60 15.21
CA GLY A 345 9.95 -29.74 16.16
C GLY A 345 10.85 -29.60 17.38
N THR A 346 11.53 -28.46 17.49
CA THR A 346 12.03 -28.01 18.78
C THR A 346 10.85 -27.41 19.53
N GLU A 347 10.44 -28.08 20.60
CA GLU A 347 9.57 -27.53 21.62
C GLU A 347 10.26 -26.30 22.20
N GLY A 348 9.81 -25.12 21.77
CA GLY A 348 10.20 -23.85 22.37
C GLY A 348 9.61 -23.78 23.77
N VAL A 349 10.50 -23.71 24.77
CA VAL A 349 10.16 -23.41 26.16
C VAL A 349 9.31 -22.14 26.19
N ARG A 350 8.09 -22.26 26.73
CA ARG A 350 7.22 -21.14 27.07
C ARG A 350 7.96 -20.24 28.07
N SER A 351 8.48 -19.10 27.61
CA SER A 351 8.81 -18.02 28.53
C SER A 351 7.50 -17.41 29.02
N SER A 352 7.47 -17.15 30.33
CA SER A 352 6.36 -16.58 31.08
C SER A 352 5.65 -15.45 30.34
N LEU A 353 4.32 -15.45 30.40
CA LEU A 353 3.47 -14.32 30.04
C LEU A 353 3.96 -13.09 30.82
N GLU A 354 4.72 -12.22 30.17
CA GLU A 354 4.90 -10.86 30.65
C GLU A 354 3.59 -10.10 30.43
N ASP A 355 3.23 -9.28 31.41
CA ASP A 355 2.00 -8.47 31.38
C ASP A 355 1.88 -7.71 30.05
N PRO A 356 0.67 -7.65 29.45
CA PRO A 356 0.47 -6.90 28.23
C PRO A 356 0.86 -5.44 28.49
N LYS A 357 1.90 -4.96 27.79
CA LYS A 357 2.29 -3.55 27.84
C LYS A 357 1.11 -2.72 27.33
N HIS A 358 0.52 -1.92 28.22
CA HIS A 358 -0.58 -1.03 27.90
C HIS A 358 -0.03 0.29 27.35
N THR A 359 -0.67 0.81 26.32
CA THR A 359 -0.47 2.16 25.80
C THR A 359 -1.64 3.02 26.23
N ILE A 360 -1.35 4.23 26.71
CA ILE A 360 -2.39 5.20 27.08
C ILE A 360 -2.81 5.93 25.81
N VAL A 361 -4.10 5.86 25.48
CA VAL A 361 -4.71 6.49 24.31
C VAL A 361 -5.72 7.53 24.80
N HIS A 362 -5.62 8.75 24.29
CA HIS A 362 -6.65 9.77 24.47
C HIS A 362 -7.58 9.73 23.26
N TYR A 363 -8.84 9.37 23.48
CA TYR A 363 -9.86 9.30 22.45
C TYR A 363 -10.89 10.40 22.66
N SER A 364 -11.05 11.26 21.67
CA SER A 364 -12.00 12.37 21.69
C SER A 364 -13.07 12.18 20.62
N LEU A 365 -14.34 12.29 21.01
CA LEU A 365 -15.48 12.32 20.11
C LEU A 365 -16.08 13.72 20.11
N TRP A 366 -16.29 14.26 18.92
CA TRP A 366 -16.89 15.57 18.71
C TRP A 366 -18.10 15.41 17.78
N ILE A 367 -19.26 15.87 18.25
CA ILE A 367 -20.53 15.84 17.52
C ILE A 367 -21.10 17.26 17.55
N GLY A 368 -21.30 17.89 16.39
CA GLY A 368 -21.87 19.25 16.28
C GLY A 368 -20.94 20.23 15.56
N GLY A 369 -21.35 21.49 15.41
CA GLY A 369 -20.56 22.58 14.80
C GLY A 369 -19.82 23.47 15.80
N ASP A 370 -20.22 23.43 17.08
CA ASP A 370 -19.59 24.17 18.16
C ASP A 370 -18.54 23.30 18.87
N LYS A 371 -17.35 23.87 19.14
CA LYS A 371 -16.20 23.20 19.76
C LYS A 371 -16.39 22.82 21.25
N ASN A 372 -17.59 23.01 21.80
CA ASN A 372 -17.84 22.89 23.24
C ASN A 372 -18.42 21.52 23.67
N GLU A 373 -18.64 20.60 22.72
CA GLU A 373 -19.13 19.24 23.01
C GLU A 373 -18.07 18.17 22.62
N ILE A 374 -16.83 18.38 23.07
CA ILE A 374 -15.75 17.39 22.90
C ILE A 374 -15.75 16.49 24.14
N GLN A 375 -16.19 15.24 23.98
CA GLN A 375 -16.00 14.23 25.01
C GLN A 375 -14.68 13.53 24.81
N THR A 376 -13.81 13.55 25.82
CA THR A 376 -12.51 12.87 25.76
C THR A 376 -12.41 11.83 26.87
N VAL A 377 -11.95 10.65 26.51
CA VAL A 377 -11.66 9.55 27.43
C VAL A 377 -10.20 9.12 27.29
N THR A 378 -9.59 8.79 28.43
CA THR A 378 -8.25 8.22 28.46
C THR A 378 -8.37 6.72 28.71
N LEU A 379 -7.86 5.91 27.79
CA LEU A 379 -7.98 4.46 27.81
C LEU A 379 -6.59 3.83 27.86
N ALA A 380 -6.40 2.88 28.78
CA ALA A 380 -5.25 1.98 28.76
C ALA A 380 -5.58 0.82 27.82
N MET A 381 -4.95 0.81 26.65
CA MET A 381 -5.24 -0.16 25.60
C MET A 381 -4.02 -1.08 25.39
N PRO A 382 -4.22 -2.35 25.01
CA PRO A 382 -3.11 -3.16 24.53
C PRO A 382 -2.37 -2.46 23.38
N LYS A 383 -1.04 -2.60 23.31
CA LYS A 383 -0.18 -1.92 22.31
C LYS A 383 -0.62 -2.11 20.83
N HIS A 384 -1.38 -3.17 20.54
CA HIS A 384 -1.89 -3.51 19.20
C HIS A 384 -3.38 -3.23 19.01
N ALA A 385 -4.01 -2.49 19.92
CA ALA A 385 -5.42 -2.16 19.82
C ALA A 385 -5.67 -1.27 18.60
N ASN A 386 -6.60 -1.66 17.74
CA ASN A 386 -7.00 -0.82 16.61
C ASN A 386 -8.03 0.24 17.04
N PHE A 387 -8.25 1.25 16.20
CA PHE A 387 -9.16 2.36 16.53
C PHE A 387 -10.58 1.90 16.90
N LEU A 388 -11.10 0.86 16.26
CA LEU A 388 -12.42 0.31 16.60
C LEU A 388 -12.43 -0.34 17.98
N GLU A 389 -11.36 -1.01 18.39
CA GLU A 389 -11.21 -1.55 19.75
C GLU A 389 -11.11 -0.43 20.80
N VAL A 390 -10.48 0.71 20.46
CA VAL A 390 -10.49 1.92 21.30
C VAL A 390 -11.90 2.49 21.41
N MET A 391 -12.66 2.54 20.31
CA MET A 391 -14.07 2.99 20.32
C MET A 391 -14.96 2.08 21.16
N ASP A 392 -14.84 0.76 21.01
CA ASP A 392 -15.61 -0.21 21.81
C ASP A 392 -15.26 -0.09 23.31
N ALA A 393 -13.99 0.10 23.63
CA ALA A 393 -13.56 0.37 25.01
C ALA A 393 -14.08 1.71 25.54
N ALA A 394 -14.09 2.77 24.71
CA ALA A 394 -14.66 4.07 25.05
C ALA A 394 -16.17 3.98 25.32
N GLN A 395 -16.89 3.28 24.46
CA GLN A 395 -18.33 3.05 24.56
C GLN A 395 -18.69 2.26 25.82
N LYS A 396 -17.89 1.25 26.19
CA LYS A 396 -18.06 0.50 27.44
C LYS A 396 -17.82 1.36 28.68
N LEU A 397 -16.89 2.31 28.61
CA LEU A 397 -16.55 3.18 29.74
C LEU A 397 -17.53 4.34 29.91
N ASN A 398 -18.00 4.93 28.80
CA ASN A 398 -18.91 6.05 28.80
C ASN A 398 -19.98 5.89 27.70
N PRO A 399 -21.27 5.77 28.06
CA PRO A 399 -22.39 5.61 27.13
C PRO A 399 -22.54 6.72 26.08
N HIS A 400 -21.92 7.89 26.29
CA HIS A 400 -21.92 8.99 25.32
C HIS A 400 -21.08 8.70 24.06
N PHE A 401 -20.27 7.65 24.04
CA PHE A 401 -19.53 7.19 22.86
C PHE A 401 -20.27 6.08 22.08
N LYS A 402 -21.57 5.88 22.35
CA LYS A 402 -22.41 4.91 21.64
C LYS A 402 -22.89 5.41 20.28
#